data_AF-A0A833LX61-F1
#
_entry.id   AF-A0A833LX61-F1
#
_cell.length_a   1.000
_cell.length_b   1.000
_cell.length_c   1.000
_cell.angle_alpha   90.00
_cell.angle_beta   90.00
_cell.angle_gamma   90.00
#
_symmetry.space_group_name_H-M   'P 1'
#
loop_
_entity.id
_entity.type
_entity.pdbx_description
1 polymer ?
#
loop_
_entity_poly.entity_id
_entity_poly.type
_entity_poly.pdbx_seq_one_letter_code
_entity_poly.pdbx_strand_id
1 'polypeptide(L)'
;MPSFFKLLLGLLTVALIVAIPVIFVTGIAMIPGLASVLFLITGFFVFRSLHRPVGAEKAAVSSTVLAAAVGFFALMGMAVDQRGNPIYNAPLQLFCPAGSQLNHGTVISHPLPGRTDMTQNFRCINEDGGAALVLTPFHLMGIRLGEYIVLGYALFYLTGALRRNRA
;
A
#
# COMPACT_ATOMS: atom_id res chain seq x y z
N MET A 1 37.44 13.08 -17.51
CA MET A 1 37.26 12.08 -16.42
C MET A 1 38.19 10.90 -16.66
N PRO A 2 39.03 10.52 -15.68
CA PRO A 2 39.90 9.34 -15.74
C PRO A 2 39.09 8.06 -16.00
N SER A 3 39.66 7.08 -16.71
CA SER A 3 39.00 5.81 -17.07
C SER A 3 38.52 5.02 -15.84
N PHE A 4 39.28 5.05 -14.75
CA PHE A 4 38.93 4.42 -13.47
C PHE A 4 37.63 4.97 -12.86
N PHE A 5 37.42 6.28 -12.89
CA PHE A 5 36.20 6.91 -12.36
C PHE A 5 34.95 6.49 -13.14
N LYS A 6 35.06 6.33 -14.46
CA LYS A 6 33.93 5.86 -15.30
C LYS A 6 33.57 4.41 -14.98
N LEU A 7 34.57 3.57 -14.71
CA LEU A 7 34.37 2.17 -14.33
C LEU A 7 33.74 2.05 -12.94
N LEU A 8 34.19 2.84 -11.97
CA LEU A 8 33.59 2.92 -10.63
C LEU A 8 32.13 3.40 -10.71
N LEU A 9 31.86 4.44 -11.51
CA LEU A 9 30.50 4.96 -11.72
C LEU A 9 29.60 3.91 -12.37
N GLY A 10 30.12 3.17 -13.35
CA GLY A 10 29.41 2.05 -13.99
C GLY A 10 29.03 0.95 -12.99
N LEU A 11 29.98 0.50 -12.16
CA LEU A 11 29.74 -0.49 -11.11
C LEU A 11 28.73 0.00 -10.07
N LEU A 12 28.86 1.26 -9.63
CA LEU A 12 27.90 1.87 -8.70
C LEU A 12 26.49 1.91 -9.29
N THR A 13 26.37 2.23 -10.58
CA THR A 13 25.07 2.29 -11.27
C THR A 13 24.41 0.91 -11.29
N VAL A 14 25.16 -0.13 -11.67
CA VAL A 14 24.65 -1.51 -11.66
C VAL A 14 24.27 -1.95 -10.24
N ALA A 15 25.11 -1.65 -9.25
CA ALA A 15 24.82 -1.98 -7.85
C ALA A 15 23.54 -1.29 -7.35
N LEU A 16 23.33 -0.01 -7.68
CA LEU A 16 22.13 0.74 -7.31
C LEU A 16 20.87 0.20 -8.00
N ILE A 17 20.97 -0.18 -9.29
CA ILE A 17 19.85 -0.77 -10.03
C ILE A 17 19.34 -2.06 -9.36
N VAL A 18 20.24 -2.85 -8.78
CA VAL A 18 19.88 -4.08 -8.06
C VAL A 18 19.46 -3.79 -6.61
N ALA A 19 20.18 -2.93 -5.91
CA ALA A 19 19.94 -2.66 -4.50
C ALA A 19 18.62 -1.93 -4.26
N ILE A 20 18.24 -0.97 -5.12
CA ILE A 20 17.03 -0.16 -4.93
C ILE A 20 15.76 -1.02 -4.89
N PRO A 21 15.48 -1.91 -5.88
CA PRO A 21 14.31 -2.80 -5.81
C PRO A 21 14.31 -3.70 -4.59
N VAL A 22 15.47 -4.25 -4.21
CA VAL A 22 15.60 -5.12 -3.04
C VAL A 22 15.26 -4.36 -1.76
N ILE A 23 15.86 -3.18 -1.56
CA ILE A 23 15.59 -2.30 -0.40
C ILE A 23 14.12 -1.87 -0.39
N PHE A 24 13.55 -1.57 -1.55
CA PHE A 24 12.14 -1.20 -1.67
C PHE A 24 11.21 -2.34 -1.23
N VAL A 25 11.38 -3.54 -1.79
CA VAL A 25 10.54 -4.71 -1.44
C VAL A 25 10.70 -5.10 0.02
N THR A 26 11.93 -5.14 0.52
CA THR A 26 12.22 -5.48 1.91
C THR A 26 11.70 -4.41 2.88
N GLY A 27 11.82 -3.13 2.54
CA GLY A 27 11.28 -2.03 3.32
C GLY A 27 9.76 -2.12 3.46
N ILE A 28 9.06 -2.38 2.36
CA ILE A 28 7.59 -2.53 2.36
C ILE A 28 7.14 -3.73 3.20
N ALA A 29 7.90 -4.84 3.17
CA ALA A 29 7.59 -6.03 3.94
C ALA A 29 7.82 -5.85 5.46
N MET A 30 8.84 -5.07 5.84
CA MET A 30 9.24 -4.93 7.23
C MET A 30 8.55 -3.78 7.95
N ILE A 31 8.29 -2.66 7.29
CA ILE A 31 7.79 -1.44 7.92
C ILE A 31 6.26 -1.35 7.76
N PRO A 32 5.47 -1.47 8.85
CA PRO A 32 4.03 -1.32 8.79
C PRO A 32 3.65 0.06 8.22
N GLY A 33 2.72 0.07 7.25
CA GLY A 33 2.20 1.29 6.64
C GLY A 33 3.13 2.01 5.65
N LEU A 34 4.35 1.52 5.39
CA LEU A 34 5.24 2.16 4.40
C LEU A 34 4.62 2.14 3.00
N ALA A 35 4.05 1.01 2.58
CA ALA A 35 3.34 0.93 1.30
C ALA A 35 2.14 1.88 1.27
N SER A 36 1.33 1.93 2.33
CA SER A 36 0.21 2.87 2.40
C SER A 36 0.66 4.33 2.21
N VAL A 37 1.75 4.76 2.85
CA VAL A 37 2.32 6.11 2.68
C VAL A 37 2.78 6.35 1.24
N LEU A 38 3.53 5.42 0.65
CA LEU A 38 3.98 5.54 -0.74
C LEU A 38 2.80 5.65 -1.71
N PHE A 39 1.76 4.83 -1.51
CA PHE A 39 0.55 4.89 -2.32
C PHE A 39 -0.22 6.19 -2.13
N LEU A 40 -0.29 6.76 -0.92
CA LEU A 40 -0.91 8.07 -0.70
C LEU A 40 -0.17 9.17 -1.48
N ILE A 41 1.17 9.16 -1.46
CA ILE A 41 1.99 10.12 -2.20
C ILE A 41 1.79 9.95 -3.71
N THR A 42 1.97 8.74 -4.23
CA THR A 42 1.82 8.45 -5.66
C THR A 42 0.39 8.72 -6.13
N GLY A 43 -0.60 8.27 -5.36
CA GLY A 43 -2.02 8.50 -5.62
C GLY A 43 -2.36 9.98 -5.67
N PHE A 44 -1.83 10.79 -4.75
CA PHE A 44 -2.03 12.25 -4.78
C PHE A 44 -1.58 12.85 -6.12
N PHE A 45 -0.40 12.49 -6.63
CA PHE A 45 0.09 13.01 -7.91
C PHE A 45 -0.71 12.49 -9.10
N VAL A 46 -1.06 11.19 -9.11
CA VAL A 46 -1.87 10.58 -10.17
C VAL A 46 -3.26 11.22 -10.23
N PHE A 47 -3.98 11.29 -9.12
CA PHE A 47 -5.32 11.89 -9.11
C PHE A 47 -5.28 13.40 -9.36
N ARG A 48 -4.22 14.10 -8.93
CA ARG A 48 -3.99 15.51 -9.26
C ARG A 48 -3.76 15.75 -10.75
N SER A 49 -3.11 14.81 -11.46
CA SER A 49 -2.83 14.95 -12.90
C SER A 49 -4.07 14.70 -13.76
N LEU A 50 -5.05 13.92 -13.25
CA LEU A 50 -6.35 13.72 -13.91
C LEU A 50 -7.17 15.02 -13.99
N HIS A 51 -7.00 15.92 -13.03
CA HIS A 51 -7.61 17.24 -13.11
C HIS A 51 -6.90 18.07 -14.19
N ARG A 52 -7.64 18.69 -15.11
CA ARG A 52 -7.09 19.59 -16.16
C ARG A 52 -6.85 21.02 -15.64
N PRO A 53 -5.97 21.81 -16.29
CA PRO A 53 -5.63 23.17 -15.84
C PRO A 53 -6.87 24.08 -15.75
N VAL A 54 -6.82 25.01 -14.80
CA VAL A 54 -7.87 26.01 -14.55
C VAL A 54 -8.05 26.86 -15.82
N GLY A 55 -9.28 26.93 -16.34
CA GLY A 55 -9.63 27.67 -17.57
C GLY A 55 -10.06 26.79 -18.76
N ALA A 56 -9.92 25.47 -18.68
CA ALA A 56 -10.56 24.55 -19.65
C ALA A 56 -12.03 24.36 -19.26
N GLU A 57 -12.92 25.22 -19.78
CA GLU A 57 -14.28 25.48 -19.25
C GLU A 57 -15.19 24.26 -18.99
N LYS A 58 -14.97 23.08 -19.58
CA LYS A 58 -15.91 21.94 -19.42
C LYS A 58 -15.27 20.55 -19.46
N ALA A 59 -14.10 20.36 -18.84
CA ALA A 59 -13.50 19.02 -18.79
C ALA A 59 -13.78 18.32 -17.44
N ALA A 60 -15.00 17.83 -17.26
CA ALA A 60 -15.25 16.83 -16.23
C ALA A 60 -14.46 15.55 -16.58
N VAL A 61 -13.76 14.97 -15.61
CA VAL A 61 -13.13 13.65 -15.79
C VAL A 61 -14.24 12.65 -16.05
N SER A 62 -14.15 11.90 -17.16
CA SER A 62 -15.12 10.84 -17.46
C SER A 62 -15.21 9.84 -16.31
N SER A 63 -16.43 9.46 -15.92
CA SER A 63 -16.68 8.49 -14.86
C SER A 63 -15.95 7.17 -15.10
N THR A 64 -15.82 6.75 -16.36
CA THR A 64 -15.07 5.54 -16.75
C THR A 64 -13.58 5.66 -16.45
N VAL A 65 -12.97 6.83 -16.73
CA VAL A 65 -11.54 7.06 -16.48
C VAL A 65 -11.27 7.10 -14.98
N LEU A 66 -12.15 7.75 -14.21
CA LEU A 66 -12.05 7.77 -12.76
C LEU A 66 -12.19 6.36 -12.17
N ALA A 67 -13.19 5.59 -12.60
CA ALA A 67 -13.40 4.22 -12.12
C ALA A 67 -12.20 3.31 -12.46
N ALA A 68 -11.63 3.43 -13.65
CA ALA A 68 -10.43 2.69 -14.04
C ALA A 68 -9.21 3.08 -13.19
N ALA A 69 -9.00 4.38 -12.94
CA ALA A 69 -7.90 4.87 -12.12
C ALA A 69 -8.03 4.42 -10.66
N VAL A 70 -9.22 4.53 -10.06
CA VAL A 70 -9.50 4.07 -8.69
C VAL A 70 -9.38 2.54 -8.61
N GLY A 71 -9.92 1.80 -9.57
CA GLY A 71 -9.82 0.34 -9.62
C GLY A 71 -8.37 -0.14 -9.69
N PHE A 72 -7.57 0.45 -10.57
CA PHE A 72 -6.15 0.13 -10.67
C PHE A 72 -5.40 0.49 -9.38
N PHE A 73 -5.64 1.69 -8.84
CA PHE A 73 -5.06 2.12 -7.56
C PHE A 73 -5.39 1.16 -6.43
N ALA A 74 -6.63 0.68 -6.35
CA ALA A 74 -7.09 -0.22 -5.31
C ALA A 74 -6.54 -1.64 -5.44
N LEU A 75 -6.48 -2.17 -6.65
CA LEU A 75 -5.87 -3.49 -6.90
C LEU A 75 -4.37 -3.48 -6.57
N MET A 76 -3.66 -2.42 -6.96
CA MET A 76 -2.23 -2.27 -6.65
C MET A 76 -2.00 -2.07 -5.15
N GLY A 77 -2.83 -1.25 -4.49
CA GLY A 77 -2.76 -1.06 -3.04
C GLY A 77 -2.98 -2.36 -2.28
N MET A 78 -4.01 -3.12 -2.65
CA MET A 78 -4.29 -4.44 -2.07
C MET A 78 -3.14 -5.43 -2.26
N ALA A 79 -2.50 -5.45 -3.44
CA ALA A 79 -1.44 -6.41 -3.75
C ALA A 79 -0.12 -6.09 -3.02
N VAL A 80 0.20 -4.79 -2.89
CA VAL A 80 1.49 -4.32 -2.34
C VAL A 80 1.41 -4.08 -0.83
N ASP A 81 0.28 -3.61 -0.30
CA ASP A 81 0.11 -3.26 1.11
C ASP A 81 -0.38 -4.44 1.97
N GLN A 82 0.35 -5.55 1.92
CA GLN A 82 -0.05 -6.80 2.57
C GLN A 82 -0.04 -6.71 4.11
N ARG A 83 0.91 -5.97 4.67
CA ARG A 83 1.02 -5.71 6.11
C ARG A 83 0.09 -4.58 6.55
N GLY A 84 0.03 -3.55 5.71
CA GLY A 84 -0.64 -2.27 5.92
C GLY A 84 -0.36 -1.58 7.23
N ASN A 85 -1.23 -0.61 7.53
CA ASN A 85 -1.07 0.29 8.67
C ASN A 85 -1.89 -0.20 9.87
N PRO A 86 -1.36 -0.13 11.11
CA PRO A 86 -2.15 -0.40 12.33
C PRO A 86 -3.51 0.30 12.37
N ILE A 87 -3.59 1.55 11.91
CA ILE A 87 -4.85 2.33 11.86
C ILE A 87 -5.82 1.71 10.84
N TYR A 88 -5.30 1.36 9.67
CA TYR A 88 -6.10 0.79 8.58
C TYR A 88 -6.48 -0.68 8.80
N ASN A 89 -5.82 -1.36 9.75
CA ASN A 89 -6.19 -2.69 10.21
C ASN A 89 -7.39 -2.68 11.17
N ALA A 90 -7.80 -1.54 11.72
CA ALA A 90 -8.89 -1.46 12.69
C ALA A 90 -10.21 -2.10 12.21
N PRO A 91 -10.64 -1.97 10.95
CA PRO A 91 -11.85 -2.64 10.46
C PRO A 91 -11.81 -4.17 10.53
N LEU A 92 -10.62 -4.79 10.59
CA LEU A 92 -10.49 -6.25 10.73
C LEU A 92 -11.02 -6.75 12.09
N GLN A 93 -11.07 -5.87 13.10
CA GLN A 93 -11.66 -6.17 14.41
C GLN A 93 -13.15 -6.54 14.29
N LEU A 94 -13.84 -6.07 13.25
CA LEU A 94 -15.27 -6.38 13.04
C LEU A 94 -15.52 -7.87 12.74
N PHE A 95 -14.49 -8.61 12.32
CA PHE A 95 -14.58 -10.06 12.13
C PHE A 95 -14.24 -10.86 13.39
N CYS A 96 -13.73 -10.20 14.44
CA CYS A 96 -13.39 -10.89 15.67
C CYS A 96 -14.65 -11.17 16.51
N PRO A 97 -14.79 -12.40 17.06
CA PRO A 97 -15.86 -12.72 18.00
C PRO A 97 -15.92 -11.76 19.20
N ALA A 98 -17.10 -11.58 19.78
CA ALA A 98 -17.28 -10.78 20.98
C ALA A 98 -16.37 -11.28 22.12
N GLY A 99 -15.67 -10.36 22.81
CA GLY A 99 -14.70 -10.71 23.85
C GLY A 99 -13.30 -11.08 23.33
N SER A 100 -13.07 -11.02 22.01
CA SER A 100 -11.73 -11.25 21.42
C SER A 100 -11.15 -9.99 20.80
N GLN A 101 -9.82 -9.86 20.84
CA GLN A 101 -9.09 -8.73 20.27
C GLN A 101 -8.22 -9.17 19.09
N LEU A 102 -8.17 -8.34 18.06
CA LEU A 102 -7.30 -8.55 16.91
C LEU A 102 -5.84 -8.42 17.35
N ASN A 103 -5.12 -9.54 17.30
CA ASN A 103 -3.68 -9.56 17.39
C ASN A 103 -3.05 -9.75 16.01
N HIS A 104 -1.95 -9.05 15.77
CA HIS A 104 -1.19 -9.13 14.54
C HIS A 104 0.23 -9.59 14.87
N GLY A 105 0.64 -10.72 14.31
CA GLY A 105 1.98 -11.26 14.46
C GLY A 105 2.64 -11.47 13.11
N THR A 106 3.96 -11.34 13.05
CA THR A 106 4.74 -11.79 11.90
C THR A 106 5.34 -13.16 12.24
N VAL A 107 4.96 -14.19 11.50
CA VAL A 107 5.56 -15.52 11.60
C VAL A 107 6.71 -15.57 10.61
N ILE A 108 7.92 -15.63 11.14
CA ILE A 108 9.13 -15.82 10.33
C ILE A 108 9.38 -17.33 10.28
N SER A 109 9.42 -17.88 9.06
CA SER A 109 9.68 -19.29 8.83
C SER A 109 10.85 -19.46 7.87
N HIS A 110 11.62 -20.53 8.05
CA HIS A 110 12.76 -20.89 7.20
C HIS A 110 12.50 -22.25 6.54
N PRO A 111 11.57 -22.34 5.58
CA PRO A 111 11.17 -23.62 5.00
C PRO A 111 12.28 -24.28 4.18
N LEU A 112 13.23 -23.51 3.65
CA LEU A 112 14.36 -23.98 2.84
C LEU A 112 15.65 -23.25 3.23
N PRO A 113 16.84 -23.87 3.04
CA PRO A 113 18.12 -23.21 3.26
C PRO A 113 18.23 -21.95 2.39
N GLY A 114 18.52 -20.80 3.00
CA GLY A 114 18.63 -19.52 2.31
C GLY A 114 17.30 -18.83 1.96
N ARG A 115 16.15 -19.39 2.36
CA ARG A 115 14.83 -18.78 2.17
C ARG A 115 14.20 -18.44 3.52
N THR A 116 13.84 -17.17 3.68
CA THR A 116 13.10 -16.67 4.85
C THR A 116 11.74 -16.18 4.38
N ASP A 117 10.69 -16.91 4.76
CA ASP A 117 9.31 -16.56 4.44
C ASP A 117 8.70 -15.87 5.66
N MET A 118 8.35 -14.60 5.50
CA MET A 118 7.64 -13.81 6.51
C MET A 118 6.16 -13.80 6.18
N THR A 119 5.36 -14.47 6.99
CA THR A 119 3.89 -14.48 6.82
C THR A 119 3.25 -13.63 7.91
N GLN A 120 2.36 -12.73 7.49
CA GLN A 120 1.56 -11.95 8.43
C GLN A 120 0.39 -12.81 8.91
N ASN A 121 0.17 -12.83 10.21
CA ASN A 121 -0.80 -13.70 10.85
C ASN A 121 -1.74 -12.82 11.68
N PHE A 122 -2.95 -12.63 11.15
CA PHE A 122 -4.01 -11.87 11.80
C PHE A 122 -4.92 -12.85 12.54
N ARG A 123 -4.93 -12.77 13.87
CA ARG A 123 -5.69 -13.70 14.72
C ARG A 123 -6.44 -12.93 15.78
N CYS A 124 -7.68 -13.30 16.00
CA CYS A 124 -8.45 -12.82 17.14
C CYS A 124 -8.07 -13.68 18.35
N ILE A 125 -7.69 -13.04 19.46
CA ILE A 125 -7.26 -13.69 20.69
C ILE A 125 -8.28 -13.39 21.78
N ASN A 126 -8.71 -14.42 22.52
CA ASN A 126 -9.60 -14.30 23.68
C ASN A 126 -8.83 -13.80 24.92
N GLU A 127 -9.56 -13.45 25.98
CA GLU A 127 -8.97 -13.03 27.25
C GLU A 127 -7.98 -14.06 27.85
N ASP A 128 -8.20 -15.35 27.58
CA ASP A 128 -7.32 -16.45 28.01
C ASP A 128 -6.05 -16.63 27.17
N GLY A 129 -5.81 -15.76 26.17
CA GLY A 129 -4.68 -15.86 25.25
C GLY A 129 -4.84 -16.94 24.15
N GLY A 130 -5.96 -17.65 24.14
CA GLY A 130 -6.31 -18.63 23.10
C GLY A 130 -6.70 -17.97 21.77
N ALA A 131 -6.30 -18.56 20.65
CA ALA A 131 -6.70 -18.09 19.32
C ALA A 131 -8.17 -18.44 19.06
N ALA A 132 -9.04 -17.42 19.02
CA ALA A 132 -10.47 -17.56 18.79
C ALA A 132 -10.79 -17.75 17.30
N LEU A 133 -10.09 -17.00 16.45
CA LEU A 133 -10.29 -17.02 15.00
C LEU A 133 -8.99 -16.63 14.29
N VAL A 134 -8.67 -17.31 13.20
CA VAL A 134 -7.58 -16.91 12.29
C VAL A 134 -8.22 -16.27 11.05
N LEU A 135 -7.91 -14.99 10.78
CA LEU A 135 -8.43 -14.33 9.59
C LEU A 135 -7.75 -14.91 8.34
N THR A 136 -8.57 -15.27 7.35
CA THR A 136 -8.06 -15.77 6.07
C THR A 136 -7.51 -14.63 5.21
N PRO A 137 -6.59 -14.92 4.26
CA PRO A 137 -6.09 -13.93 3.30
C PRO A 137 -7.18 -13.18 2.54
N PHE A 138 -8.33 -13.81 2.29
CA PHE A 138 -9.46 -13.19 1.61
C PHE A 138 -10.09 -12.03 2.41
N HIS A 139 -10.18 -12.14 3.73
CA HIS A 139 -10.69 -11.06 4.57
C HIS A 139 -9.77 -9.84 4.50
N LEU A 140 -8.46 -10.08 4.53
CA LEU A 140 -7.44 -9.05 4.39
C LEU A 140 -7.52 -8.37 3.03
N MET A 141 -7.56 -9.15 1.94
CA MET A 141 -7.68 -8.62 0.58
C MET A 141 -8.96 -7.80 0.39
N GLY A 142 -10.10 -8.27 0.90
CA GLY A 142 -11.38 -7.56 0.79
C GLY A 142 -11.37 -6.21 1.51
N ILE A 143 -10.88 -6.17 2.75
CA ILE A 143 -10.76 -4.92 3.52
C ILE A 143 -9.80 -3.95 2.83
N ARG A 144 -8.64 -4.43 2.38
CA ARG A 144 -7.64 -3.61 1.70
C ARG A 144 -8.16 -3.05 0.39
N LEU A 145 -8.84 -3.85 -0.42
CA LEU A 145 -9.46 -3.38 -1.65
C LEU A 145 -10.46 -2.25 -1.36
N GLY A 146 -11.34 -2.45 -0.38
CA GLY A 146 -12.31 -1.43 0.05
C GLY A 146 -11.63 -0.15 0.55
N GLU A 147 -10.60 -0.28 1.37
CA GLU A 147 -9.79 0.82 1.89
C GLU A 147 -9.22 1.67 0.75
N TYR A 148 -8.55 1.05 -0.21
CA TYR A 148 -7.93 1.80 -1.30
C TYR A 148 -8.94 2.35 -2.31
N ILE A 149 -10.13 1.76 -2.44
CA ILE A 149 -11.24 2.39 -3.18
C ILE A 149 -11.63 3.72 -2.51
N VAL A 150 -11.84 3.68 -1.19
CA VAL A 150 -12.19 4.88 -0.40
C VAL A 150 -11.10 5.93 -0.48
N LEU A 151 -9.83 5.53 -0.31
CA LEU A 151 -8.68 6.43 -0.42
C LEU A 151 -8.55 7.01 -1.83
N GLY A 152 -8.78 6.22 -2.89
CA GLY A 152 -8.71 6.67 -4.27
C GLY A 152 -9.73 7.79 -4.56
N TYR A 153 -10.99 7.58 -4.15
CA TYR A 153 -12.01 8.64 -4.26
C TYR A 153 -11.68 9.84 -3.39
N ALA A 154 -11.26 9.64 -2.14
CA ALA A 154 -10.90 10.73 -1.24
C ALA A 154 -9.78 11.60 -1.82
N LEU A 155 -8.72 10.98 -2.37
CA LEU A 155 -7.62 11.68 -3.03
C LEU A 155 -8.08 12.44 -4.27
N PHE A 156 -8.96 11.86 -5.09
CA PHE A 156 -9.52 12.54 -6.26
C PHE A 156 -10.29 13.81 -5.87
N TYR A 157 -11.19 13.71 -4.89
CA TYR A 157 -11.98 14.87 -4.44
C TYR A 157 -11.11 15.91 -3.72
N LEU A 158 -10.16 15.47 -2.88
CA LEU A 158 -9.22 16.36 -2.18
C LEU A 158 -8.36 17.14 -3.17
N THR A 159 -7.74 16.47 -4.14
CA THR A 159 -6.89 17.12 -5.14
C THR A 159 -7.67 18.08 -6.04
N GLY A 160 -8.92 17.75 -6.35
CA GLY A 160 -9.85 18.63 -7.06
C GLY A 160 -10.22 19.87 -6.25
N ALA A 161 -10.55 19.71 -4.96
CA ALA A 161 -10.82 20.83 -4.05
C ALA A 161 -9.60 21.76 -3.90
N LEU A 162 -8.41 21.19 -3.71
CA LEU A 162 -7.16 21.95 -3.60
C LEU A 162 -6.82 22.75 -4.87
N ARG A 163 -7.21 22.28 -6.05
CA ARG A 163 -7.04 23.05 -7.29
C ARG A 163 -8.06 24.17 -7.41
N ARG A 164 -9.32 23.93 -7.06
CA ARG A 164 -10.36 24.96 -7.07
C ARG A 164 -10.03 26.13 -6.16
N ASN A 165 -9.46 25.87 -4.97
CA ASN A 165 -9.05 26.92 -4.03
C ASN A 165 -7.83 27.75 -4.49
N ARG A 166 -7.14 27.35 -5.56
CA ARG A 166 -6.00 28.08 -6.13
C ARG A 166 -6.34 28.82 -7.42
N ALA A 167 -7.56 28.66 -7.93
CA ALA A 167 -8.14 29.42 -9.02
C ALA A 167 -8.77 30.71 -8.46
#